data_AF-A0A0A2M938-F1
#
_entry.id   AF-A0A0A2M938-F1
#
_cell.length_a   1.000
_cell.length_b   1.000
_cell.length_c   1.000
_cell.angle_alpha   90.00
_cell.angle_beta   90.00
_cell.angle_gamma   90.00
#
_symmetry.space_group_name_H-M   'P 1'
#
loop_
_entity.id
_entity.type
_entity.pdbx_description
1 polymer ?
#
loop_
_entity_poly.entity_id
_entity_poly.type
_entity_poly.pdbx_seq_one_letter_code
_entity_poly.pdbx_strand_id
1 'polypeptide(L)'
;MSLEINVYCKELSDDLIPKIIERLSDYEIVVEIHPDFSFKDQKGFLPFKFRLTNQPLAILKDKELKSGFELYIEDFDLQTEINQLTCKPKLLDRILGKKPEGMSFANPEIDAHLKDCKKLLTFRWGTADSFEFRFAVLTSTIITELTNGIYTYPANDIWLANKTIIDNVYKDVKDYEQTINEENIRFHLFNGW
;
A
#
# COMPACT_ATOMS: atom_id res chain seq x y z
N MET A 1 -3.28 -16.08 -5.48
CA MET A 1 -4.11 -14.85 -5.52
C MET A 1 -3.30 -13.79 -4.81
N SER A 2 -3.14 -12.62 -5.43
CA SER A 2 -2.50 -11.46 -4.81
C SER A 2 -3.58 -10.49 -4.34
N LEU A 3 -3.24 -9.71 -3.32
CA LEU A 3 -4.04 -8.61 -2.81
C LEU A 3 -3.32 -7.30 -3.11
N GLU A 4 -4.09 -6.22 -3.19
CA GLU A 4 -3.58 -4.91 -3.59
C GLU A 4 -4.14 -3.81 -2.69
N ILE A 5 -3.30 -2.83 -2.38
CA ILE A 5 -3.65 -1.55 -1.79
C ILE A 5 -3.17 -0.47 -2.73
N ASN A 6 -3.99 0.57 -2.88
CA ASN A 6 -3.62 1.75 -3.64
C ASN A 6 -3.52 2.95 -2.72
N VAL A 7 -2.48 3.76 -2.92
CA VAL A 7 -2.30 5.06 -2.26
C VAL A 7 -2.21 6.14 -3.31
N TYR A 8 -3.10 7.12 -3.22
CA TYR A 8 -3.08 8.30 -4.05
C TYR A 8 -2.43 9.44 -3.28
N CYS A 9 -1.44 10.10 -3.89
CA CYS A 9 -0.79 11.24 -3.28
C CYS A 9 -0.45 12.32 -4.30
N LYS A 10 -0.19 13.53 -3.81
CA LYS A 10 0.19 14.68 -4.64
C LYS A 10 1.61 14.56 -5.17
N GLU A 11 2.54 14.15 -4.32
CA GLU A 11 3.95 14.08 -4.63
C GLU A 11 4.62 12.94 -3.86
N LEU A 12 5.76 12.51 -4.39
CA LEU A 12 6.55 11.40 -3.87
C LEU A 12 8.02 11.73 -4.11
N SER A 13 8.83 11.68 -3.06
CA SER A 13 10.28 11.92 -3.16
C SER A 13 11.04 10.96 -2.26
N ASP A 14 12.31 10.75 -2.58
CA ASP A 14 13.21 9.88 -1.80
C ASP A 14 13.46 10.43 -0.38
N ASP A 15 13.14 11.70 -0.10
CA ASP A 15 13.20 12.29 1.25
C ASP A 15 12.19 11.64 2.21
N LEU A 16 11.20 10.90 1.69
CA LEU A 16 10.25 10.14 2.49
C LEU A 16 10.84 8.80 2.98
N ILE A 17 11.82 8.23 2.29
CA ILE A 17 12.41 6.92 2.62
C ILE A 17 12.88 6.86 4.09
N PRO A 18 13.72 7.80 4.59
CA PRO A 18 14.14 7.76 5.99
C PRO A 18 12.97 7.92 6.97
N LYS A 19 11.95 8.72 6.63
CA LYS A 19 10.75 8.91 7.46
C LYS A 19 9.88 7.66 7.53
N ILE A 20 9.79 6.92 6.42
CA ILE A 20 9.08 5.64 6.36
C ILE A 20 9.79 4.60 7.23
N ILE A 21 11.11 4.51 7.13
CA ILE A 21 11.93 3.60 7.95
C ILE A 21 11.76 3.94 9.44
N GLU A 22 11.85 5.23 9.80
CA GLU A 22 11.64 5.71 11.16
C GLU A 22 10.23 5.34 11.66
N ARG A 23 9.17 5.64 10.89
CA ARG A 23 7.80 5.33 11.28
C ARG A 23 7.51 3.84 11.35
N LEU A 24 8.10 3.02 10.49
CA LEU A 24 7.99 1.57 10.60
C LEU A 24 8.56 1.08 11.93
N SER A 25 9.60 1.73 12.46
CA SER A 25 10.23 1.33 13.72
C SER A 25 9.33 1.42 14.96
N ASP A 26 8.25 2.20 14.87
CA ASP A 26 7.23 2.30 15.91
C ASP A 26 6.37 1.03 16.03
N TYR A 27 6.41 0.12 15.04
CA TYR A 27 5.54 -1.05 14.92
C TYR A 27 6.27 -2.39 15.11
N GLU A 28 7.12 -2.46 16.14
CA GLU A 28 7.84 -3.66 16.57
C GLU A 28 8.79 -4.25 15.51
N ILE A 29 9.40 -3.41 14.69
CA ILE A 29 10.29 -3.83 13.61
C ILE A 29 11.52 -2.94 13.53
N VAL A 30 12.70 -3.52 13.35
CA VAL A 30 13.87 -2.79 12.87
C VAL A 30 13.99 -3.12 11.39
N VAL A 31 14.08 -2.12 10.53
CA VAL A 31 13.96 -2.30 9.08
C VAL A 31 15.02 -1.49 8.32
N GLU A 32 15.52 -2.10 7.25
CA GLU A 32 16.31 -1.46 6.21
C GLU A 32 15.65 -1.74 4.85
N ILE A 33 15.56 -0.73 4.01
CA ILE A 33 15.09 -0.87 2.62
C ILE A 33 16.31 -1.13 1.73
N HIS A 34 16.12 -1.84 0.63
CA HIS A 34 17.17 -2.02 -0.38
C HIS A 34 17.88 -0.69 -0.69
N PRO A 35 19.22 -0.64 -0.69
CA PRO A 35 19.97 0.63 -0.81
C PRO A 35 19.73 1.35 -2.14
N ASP A 36 19.46 0.60 -3.21
CA ASP A 36 19.18 1.16 -4.54
C ASP A 36 17.71 1.58 -4.74
N PHE A 37 16.87 1.50 -3.70
CA PHE A 37 15.48 1.92 -3.82
C PHE A 37 15.35 3.43 -4.03
N SER A 38 14.61 3.81 -5.08
CA SER A 38 14.13 5.18 -5.29
C SER A 38 12.68 5.14 -5.76
N PHE A 39 11.90 6.13 -5.33
CA PHE A 39 10.53 6.31 -5.81
C PHE A 39 10.46 6.75 -7.27
N LYS A 40 11.59 7.12 -7.89
CA LYS A 40 11.63 7.61 -9.27
C LYS A 40 11.51 6.49 -10.29
N ASP A 41 12.06 5.32 -9.99
CA ASP A 41 12.25 4.21 -10.94
C ASP A 41 11.80 2.86 -10.40
N GLN A 42 11.35 2.76 -9.13
CA GLN A 42 10.85 1.51 -8.57
C GLN A 42 9.72 0.91 -9.40
N LYS A 43 9.92 -0.34 -9.80
CA LYS A 43 8.90 -1.21 -10.37
C LYS A 43 9.15 -2.66 -9.99
N GLY A 44 8.14 -3.30 -9.42
CA GLY A 44 8.20 -4.71 -9.02
C GLY A 44 8.60 -4.87 -7.56
N PHE A 45 9.21 -5.99 -7.21
CA PHE A 45 9.46 -6.37 -5.82
C PHE A 45 10.40 -5.38 -5.11
N LEU A 46 9.93 -4.83 -4.00
CA LEU A 46 10.68 -3.97 -3.08
C LEU A 46 11.05 -4.79 -1.83
N PRO A 47 12.31 -5.24 -1.70
CA PRO A 47 12.72 -6.02 -0.55
C PRO A 47 13.08 -5.13 0.65
N PHE A 48 12.72 -5.62 1.83
CA PHE A 48 13.07 -5.10 3.12
C PHE A 48 13.90 -6.14 3.87
N LYS A 49 15.00 -5.71 4.48
CA LYS A 49 15.70 -6.46 5.51
C LYS A 49 15.10 -6.04 6.85
N PHE A 50 14.80 -6.99 7.73
CA PHE A 50 14.21 -6.64 9.01
C PHE A 50 14.49 -7.63 10.14
N ARG A 51 14.22 -7.17 11.37
CA ARG A 51 14.15 -7.98 12.58
C ARG A 51 12.94 -7.54 13.39
N LEU A 52 12.16 -8.51 13.89
CA LEU A 52 11.08 -8.22 14.83
C LEU A 52 11.66 -7.96 16.22
N THR A 53 11.22 -6.87 16.86
CA THR A 53 11.58 -6.56 18.25
C THR A 53 10.66 -7.24 19.26
N ASN A 54 9.44 -7.58 18.84
CA ASN A 54 8.52 -8.44 19.57
C ASN A 54 8.07 -9.60 18.65
N GLN A 55 8.66 -10.77 18.86
CA GLN A 55 8.47 -11.92 17.98
C GLN A 55 7.28 -12.77 18.44
N PRO A 56 6.35 -13.13 17.54
CA PRO A 56 5.22 -14.00 17.91
C PRO A 56 5.65 -15.45 18.14
N LEU A 57 6.77 -15.88 17.53
CA LEU A 57 7.26 -17.27 17.57
C LEU A 57 8.75 -17.30 17.91
N ALA A 58 9.15 -18.28 18.72
CA ALA A 58 10.54 -18.44 19.18
C ALA A 58 11.52 -18.71 18.01
N ILE A 59 11.06 -19.38 16.95
CA ILE A 59 11.86 -19.64 15.75
C ILE A 59 12.35 -18.34 15.07
N LEU A 60 11.69 -17.21 15.29
CA LEU A 60 12.06 -15.92 14.68
C LEU A 60 13.11 -15.16 15.48
N LYS A 61 13.46 -15.66 16.66
CA LYS A 61 14.33 -14.96 17.60
C LYS A 61 15.73 -14.74 17.03
N ASP A 62 16.19 -13.49 17.17
CA ASP A 62 17.53 -13.03 16.78
C ASP A 62 17.87 -13.26 15.30
N LYS A 63 16.86 -13.42 14.43
CA LYS A 63 17.05 -13.57 12.98
C LYS A 63 16.94 -12.24 12.26
N GLU A 64 17.82 -12.05 11.28
CA GLU A 64 17.63 -11.08 10.21
C GLU A 64 16.85 -11.75 9.08
N LEU A 65 15.75 -11.12 8.68
CA LEU A 65 14.77 -11.65 7.75
C LEU A 65 14.68 -10.75 6.51
N LYS A 66 14.15 -11.32 5.42
CA LYS A 66 13.84 -10.61 4.18
C LYS A 66 12.38 -10.82 3.83
N SER A 67 11.65 -9.75 3.53
CA SER A 67 10.28 -9.80 3.02
C SER A 67 10.04 -8.55 2.16
N GLY A 68 8.80 -8.28 1.76
CA GLY A 68 8.45 -7.09 1.00
C GLY A 68 7.12 -7.23 0.28
N PHE A 69 6.97 -6.47 -0.79
CA PHE A 69 5.80 -6.46 -1.66
C PHE A 69 6.22 -5.96 -3.04
N GLU A 70 5.40 -6.17 -4.06
CA GLU A 70 5.57 -5.47 -5.33
C GLU A 70 5.04 -4.04 -5.22
N LEU A 71 5.86 -3.07 -5.61
CA LEU A 71 5.49 -1.67 -5.68
C LEU A 71 5.46 -1.22 -7.14
N TYR A 72 4.35 -0.60 -7.53
CA TYR A 72 4.17 0.06 -8.82
C TYR A 72 3.80 1.51 -8.56
N ILE A 73 4.39 2.43 -9.33
CA ILE A 73 4.17 3.87 -9.19
C ILE A 73 3.77 4.41 -10.55
N GLU A 74 2.61 5.05 -10.62
CA GLU A 74 2.02 5.57 -11.85
C GLU A 74 1.61 7.03 -11.68
N ASP A 75 1.52 7.74 -12.81
CA ASP A 75 0.89 9.06 -12.82
C ASP A 75 -0.63 8.91 -12.68
N PHE A 76 -1.24 9.78 -11.88
CA PHE A 76 -2.67 9.77 -11.62
C PHE A 76 -3.32 11.09 -12.03
N ASP A 77 -4.43 10.99 -12.75
CA ASP A 77 -5.31 12.11 -13.06
C ASP A 77 -6.77 11.67 -12.90
N LEU A 78 -7.45 12.24 -11.91
CA LEU A 78 -8.83 11.88 -11.57
C LEU A 78 -9.78 12.01 -12.77
N GLN A 79 -9.61 13.03 -13.61
CA GLN A 79 -10.49 13.22 -14.76
C GLN A 79 -10.29 12.14 -15.82
N THR A 80 -9.04 11.72 -16.04
CA THR A 80 -8.69 10.60 -16.91
C THR A 80 -9.34 9.31 -16.42
N GLU A 81 -9.28 9.02 -15.12
CA GLU A 81 -9.92 7.83 -14.53
C GLU A 81 -11.46 7.86 -14.66
N ILE A 82 -12.11 8.99 -14.35
CA ILE A 82 -13.56 9.17 -14.55
C ILE A 82 -13.94 8.98 -16.04
N ASN A 83 -13.11 9.49 -16.95
CA ASN A 83 -13.34 9.32 -18.39
C ASN A 83 -13.21 7.85 -18.82
N GLN A 84 -12.30 7.08 -18.21
CA GLN A 84 -12.17 5.64 -18.50
C GLN A 84 -13.37 4.83 -17.99
N LEU A 85 -13.94 5.19 -16.84
CA LEU A 85 -15.18 4.60 -16.33
C LEU A 85 -16.37 4.86 -17.26
N THR A 86 -16.47 6.08 -17.78
CA THR A 86 -17.57 6.53 -18.67
C THR A 86 -17.40 6.09 -20.13
N CYS A 87 -16.17 5.81 -20.58
CA CYS A 87 -15.83 5.31 -21.91
C CYS A 87 -16.17 3.83 -22.16
N LYS A 88 -17.16 3.28 -21.46
CA LYS A 88 -18.05 2.25 -22.01
C LYS A 88 -19.38 2.87 -22.48
N PRO A 89 -19.45 3.72 -23.53
CA PRO A 89 -20.73 4.19 -24.02
C PRO A 89 -21.37 3.10 -24.87
N LYS A 90 -22.60 2.70 -24.52
CA LYS A 90 -23.52 2.16 -25.51
C LYS A 90 -23.72 3.26 -26.54
N LEU A 91 -23.36 3.02 -27.80
CA LEU A 91 -23.38 3.97 -28.93
C LEU A 91 -24.62 4.90 -29.00
N LEU A 92 -25.73 4.46 -28.40
CA LEU A 92 -27.03 5.12 -28.38
C LEU A 92 -27.15 6.30 -27.41
N ASP A 93 -26.39 6.36 -26.31
CA ASP A 93 -26.55 7.43 -25.30
C ASP A 93 -26.10 8.81 -25.81
N ARG A 94 -25.16 8.84 -26.78
CA ARG A 94 -24.75 10.06 -27.49
C ARG A 94 -25.87 10.66 -28.36
N ILE A 95 -26.82 9.84 -28.82
CA ILE A 95 -27.93 10.28 -29.69
C ILE A 95 -29.05 10.95 -28.87
N LEU A 96 -29.19 10.59 -27.59
CA LEU A 96 -30.27 11.07 -26.72
C LEU A 96 -29.95 12.35 -25.95
N GLY A 97 -28.76 12.95 -26.13
CA GLY A 97 -28.40 14.22 -25.48
C GLY A 97 -28.42 14.19 -23.95
N LYS A 98 -28.46 12.99 -23.34
CA LYS A 98 -28.38 12.84 -21.89
C LYS A 98 -26.96 13.19 -21.47
N LYS A 99 -26.80 14.29 -20.74
CA LYS A 99 -25.57 14.56 -20.01
C LYS A 99 -25.34 13.37 -19.08
N PRO A 100 -24.16 12.74 -19.09
CA PRO A 100 -23.84 11.76 -18.08
C PRO A 100 -24.02 12.42 -16.72
N GLU A 101 -24.82 11.82 -15.84
CA GLU A 101 -24.83 12.18 -14.43
C GLU A 101 -23.38 12.12 -13.93
N GLY A 102 -22.97 13.10 -13.12
CA GLY A 102 -21.59 13.23 -12.66
C GLY A 102 -21.16 11.98 -11.92
N MET A 103 -20.51 11.07 -12.62
CA MET A 103 -20.01 9.82 -12.07
C MET A 103 -18.80 10.15 -11.20
N SER A 104 -18.90 9.79 -9.92
CA SER A 104 -17.75 9.83 -9.01
C SER A 104 -16.82 8.66 -9.30
N PHE A 105 -15.52 8.87 -9.14
CA PHE A 105 -14.54 7.79 -9.21
C PHE A 105 -14.65 6.89 -7.98
N ALA A 106 -14.76 7.49 -6.79
CA ALA A 106 -15.07 6.82 -5.54
C ALA A 106 -16.38 7.35 -4.94
N ASN A 107 -16.32 8.56 -4.36
CA ASN A 107 -17.48 9.31 -3.87
C ASN A 107 -17.13 10.81 -3.84
N PRO A 108 -18.11 11.73 -3.74
CA PRO A 108 -17.83 13.17 -3.86
C PRO A 108 -16.81 13.74 -2.85
N GLU A 109 -16.75 13.19 -1.64
CA GLU A 109 -15.80 13.64 -0.61
C GLU A 109 -14.37 13.18 -0.95
N ILE A 110 -14.21 11.89 -1.26
CA ILE A 110 -12.91 11.32 -1.64
C ILE A 110 -12.43 11.91 -2.96
N ASP A 111 -13.31 12.06 -3.96
CA ASP A 111 -13.01 12.67 -5.25
C ASP A 111 -12.52 14.11 -5.09
N ALA A 112 -13.03 14.86 -4.10
CA ALA A 112 -12.54 16.20 -3.83
C ALA A 112 -11.07 16.20 -3.40
N HIS A 113 -10.64 15.21 -2.61
CA HIS A 113 -9.23 15.02 -2.22
C HIS A 113 -8.39 14.50 -3.39
N LEU A 114 -8.92 13.54 -4.16
CA LEU A 114 -8.22 12.93 -5.29
C LEU A 114 -7.86 13.95 -6.39
N LYS A 115 -8.59 15.06 -6.53
CA LYS A 115 -8.26 16.14 -7.50
C LYS A 115 -6.82 16.65 -7.38
N ASP A 116 -6.31 16.71 -6.14
CA ASP A 116 -4.96 17.20 -5.85
C ASP A 116 -3.89 16.11 -5.96
N CYS A 117 -4.29 14.84 -6.07
CA CYS A 117 -3.37 13.73 -6.26
C CYS A 117 -2.81 13.71 -7.69
N LYS A 118 -1.56 13.26 -7.83
CA LYS A 118 -0.83 13.15 -9.09
C LYS A 118 -0.10 11.82 -9.25
N LYS A 119 -0.02 11.03 -8.18
CA LYS A 119 0.62 9.72 -8.17
C LYS A 119 -0.34 8.68 -7.60
N LEU A 120 -0.26 7.48 -8.16
CA LEU A 120 -0.85 6.25 -7.67
C LEU A 120 0.27 5.29 -7.33
N LEU A 121 0.30 4.81 -6.09
CA LEU A 121 1.18 3.73 -5.65
C LEU A 121 0.34 2.48 -5.44
N THR A 122 0.69 1.38 -6.09
CA THR A 122 0.05 0.08 -5.91
C THR A 122 0.99 -0.86 -5.18
N PHE A 123 0.56 -1.31 -4.01
CA PHE A 123 1.23 -2.26 -3.13
C PHE A 123 0.58 -3.61 -3.34
N ARG A 124 1.27 -4.54 -3.99
CA ARG A 124 0.76 -5.90 -4.22
C ARG A 124 1.54 -6.90 -3.39
N TRP A 125 0.81 -7.75 -2.67
CA TRP A 125 1.40 -8.85 -1.92
C TRP A 125 0.65 -10.15 -2.17
N GLY A 126 1.30 -11.26 -1.82
CA GLY A 126 0.76 -12.60 -1.89
C GLY A 126 0.75 -13.27 -0.53
N THR A 127 0.87 -14.60 -0.56
CA THR A 127 0.91 -15.46 0.64
C THR A 127 2.18 -16.32 0.64
N ALA A 128 3.20 -15.90 -0.11
CA ALA A 128 4.46 -16.63 -0.22
C ALA A 128 5.29 -16.48 1.06
N ASP A 129 5.28 -15.30 1.65
CA ASP A 129 5.92 -14.97 2.93
C ASP A 129 4.89 -14.39 3.93
N SER A 130 5.03 -14.78 5.20
CA SER A 130 4.09 -14.44 6.29
C SER A 130 4.14 -12.96 6.70
N PHE A 131 5.11 -12.18 6.23
CA PHE A 131 5.30 -10.79 6.60
C PHE A 131 4.97 -9.82 5.45
N GLU A 132 4.69 -10.31 4.24
CA GLU A 132 4.34 -9.43 3.11
C GLU A 132 3.12 -8.56 3.42
N PHE A 133 2.11 -9.14 4.09
CA PHE A 133 0.93 -8.39 4.55
C PHE A 133 1.32 -7.23 5.46
N ARG A 134 2.11 -7.48 6.51
CA ARG A 134 2.63 -6.45 7.44
C ARG A 134 3.29 -5.31 6.67
N PHE A 135 4.20 -5.63 5.76
CA PHE A 135 4.93 -4.62 5.00
C PHE A 135 4.01 -3.83 4.07
N ALA A 136 3.14 -4.49 3.32
CA ALA A 136 2.22 -3.82 2.41
C ALA A 136 1.29 -2.86 3.15
N VAL A 137 0.64 -3.29 4.24
CA VAL A 137 -0.33 -2.47 4.95
C VAL A 137 0.29 -1.34 5.77
N LEU A 138 1.40 -1.61 6.47
CA LEU A 138 2.06 -0.57 7.27
C LEU A 138 2.70 0.49 6.36
N THR A 139 3.41 0.06 5.31
CA THR A 139 4.11 1.00 4.43
C THR A 139 3.13 1.87 3.67
N SER A 140 2.06 1.29 3.12
CA SER A 140 1.02 2.06 2.41
C SER A 140 0.30 3.06 3.34
N THR A 141 -0.02 2.64 4.57
CA THR A 141 -0.67 3.52 5.55
C THR A 141 0.26 4.65 6.01
N ILE A 142 1.53 4.36 6.28
CA ILE A 142 2.54 5.36 6.65
C ILE A 142 2.73 6.37 5.51
N ILE A 143 2.82 5.91 4.26
CA ILE A 143 2.90 6.81 3.11
C ILE A 143 1.65 7.69 3.03
N THR A 144 0.46 7.11 3.22
CA THR A 144 -0.80 7.87 3.24
C THR A 144 -0.78 8.97 4.31
N GLU A 145 -0.30 8.66 5.52
CA GLU A 145 -0.13 9.63 6.61
C GLU A 145 0.87 10.74 6.23
N LEU A 146 2.06 10.36 5.77
CA LEU A 146 3.16 11.29 5.47
C LEU A 146 2.85 12.21 4.28
N THR A 147 2.06 11.75 3.31
CA THR A 147 1.71 12.54 2.13
C THR A 147 0.33 13.21 2.22
N ASN A 148 -0.40 13.02 3.32
CA ASN A 148 -1.82 13.37 3.42
C ASN A 148 -2.60 12.84 2.20
N GLY A 149 -2.35 11.57 1.86
CA GLY A 149 -2.90 10.90 0.70
C GLY A 149 -4.27 10.24 0.96
N ILE A 150 -4.74 9.48 -0.03
CA ILE A 150 -5.91 8.61 0.08
C ILE A 150 -5.47 7.16 -0.04
N TYR A 151 -5.82 6.36 0.97
CA TYR A 151 -5.66 4.92 0.96
C TYR A 151 -6.93 4.25 0.42
N THR A 152 -6.79 3.22 -0.41
CA THR A 152 -7.90 2.33 -0.74
C THR A 152 -7.49 0.87 -0.72
N TYR A 153 -8.44 0.03 -0.30
CA TYR A 153 -8.38 -1.41 -0.43
C TYR A 153 -9.47 -1.86 -1.42
N PRO A 154 -9.13 -2.00 -2.73
CA PRO A 154 -10.13 -2.18 -3.78
C PRO A 154 -10.98 -3.44 -3.63
N ALA A 155 -10.42 -4.51 -3.05
CA ALA A 155 -11.13 -5.78 -2.85
C ALA A 155 -12.41 -5.64 -1.99
N ASN A 156 -12.50 -4.60 -1.17
CA ASN A 156 -13.61 -4.34 -0.28
C ASN A 156 -14.26 -2.96 -0.49
N ASP A 157 -13.86 -2.23 -1.56
CA ASP A 157 -14.31 -0.86 -1.84
C ASP A 157 -14.13 0.10 -0.64
N ILE A 158 -13.00 -0.03 0.07
CA ILE A 158 -12.68 0.80 1.22
C ILE A 158 -11.85 1.99 0.77
N TRP A 159 -12.23 3.20 1.20
CA TRP A 159 -11.53 4.46 0.92
C TRP A 159 -11.32 5.25 2.21
N LEU A 160 -10.09 5.67 2.48
CA LEU A 160 -9.73 6.29 3.76
C LEU A 160 -8.77 7.47 3.55
N ALA A 161 -9.10 8.61 4.17
CA ALA A 161 -8.31 9.85 4.16
C ALA A 161 -7.74 10.20 5.55
N ASN A 162 -7.95 9.35 6.55
CA ASN A 162 -7.78 9.68 7.97
C ASN A 162 -6.39 9.27 8.50
N LYS A 163 -5.88 10.00 9.49
CA LYS A 163 -4.63 9.72 10.22
C LYS A 163 -4.74 8.57 11.21
N THR A 164 -5.96 8.13 11.58
CA THR A 164 -6.16 7.04 12.55
C THR A 164 -6.18 5.64 11.92
N ILE A 165 -5.84 5.50 10.64
CA ILE A 165 -5.86 4.20 9.94
C ILE A 165 -4.80 3.25 10.50
N ILE A 166 -3.65 3.80 10.92
CA ILE A 166 -2.46 3.02 11.26
C ILE A 166 -2.66 2.13 12.49
N ASP A 167 -3.40 2.58 13.51
CA ASP A 167 -3.67 1.78 14.71
C ASP A 167 -4.54 0.56 14.40
N ASN A 168 -5.56 0.74 13.56
CA ASN A 168 -6.44 -0.34 13.12
C ASN A 168 -5.67 -1.34 12.24
N VAL A 169 -4.89 -0.83 11.29
CA VAL A 169 -4.06 -1.66 10.41
C VAL A 169 -3.03 -2.44 11.22
N TYR A 170 -2.38 -1.82 12.19
CA TYR A 170 -1.43 -2.52 13.04
C TYR A 170 -2.10 -3.59 13.90
N LYS A 171 -3.30 -3.32 14.43
CA LYS A 171 -4.11 -4.34 15.08
C LYS A 171 -4.39 -5.52 14.15
N ASP A 172 -4.79 -5.27 12.90
CA ASP A 172 -5.05 -6.32 11.91
C ASP A 172 -3.79 -7.16 11.61
N VAL A 173 -2.60 -6.51 11.55
CA VAL A 173 -1.31 -7.21 11.44
C VAL A 173 -1.10 -8.15 12.63
N LYS A 174 -1.32 -7.68 13.86
CA LYS A 174 -1.14 -8.51 15.06
C LYS A 174 -2.15 -9.66 15.10
N ASP A 175 -3.42 -9.39 14.79
CA ASP A 175 -4.47 -10.39 14.76
C ASP A 175 -4.16 -11.48 13.71
N TYR A 176 -3.66 -11.09 12.52
CA TYR A 176 -3.18 -12.03 11.51
C TYR A 176 -1.96 -12.83 12.00
N GLU A 177 -0.94 -12.18 12.54
CA GLU A 177 0.29 -12.84 13.02
C GLU A 177 0.00 -13.85 14.14
N GLN A 178 -1.02 -13.63 14.97
CA GLN A 178 -1.45 -14.59 16.01
C GLN A 178 -2.08 -15.86 15.43
N THR A 179 -2.55 -15.85 14.19
CA THR A 179 -3.06 -17.07 13.52
C THR A 179 -1.93 -17.96 12.98
N ILE A 180 -0.70 -17.45 12.97
CA ILE A 180 0.48 -18.15 12.46
C ILE A 180 1.14 -18.95 13.58
N ASN A 181 1.51 -20.18 13.28
CA ASN A 181 2.22 -21.07 14.18
C ASN A 181 3.52 -21.58 13.52
N GLU A 182 4.32 -22.34 14.28
CA GLU A 182 5.61 -22.83 13.78
C GLU A 182 5.50 -23.76 12.57
N GLU A 183 4.36 -24.44 12.39
CA GLU A 183 4.15 -25.37 11.27
C GLU A 183 3.80 -24.67 9.96
N ASN A 184 3.19 -23.48 10.03
CA ASN A 184 2.66 -22.77 8.86
C ASN A 184 3.37 -21.45 8.54
N ILE A 185 4.27 -20.98 9.40
CA ILE A 185 5.03 -19.76 9.14
C ILE A 185 5.93 -19.91 7.91
N ARG A 186 5.91 -18.90 7.04
CA ARG A 186 6.77 -18.80 5.86
C ARG A 186 7.63 -17.56 6.00
N PHE A 187 8.94 -17.74 6.02
CA PHE A 187 9.87 -16.64 6.18
C PHE A 187 11.17 -16.90 5.41
N HIS A 188 11.85 -15.82 5.05
CA HIS A 188 13.15 -15.88 4.40
C HIS A 188 14.23 -15.24 5.28
N LEU A 189 15.38 -15.92 5.41
CA LEU A 189 16.56 -15.34 6.04
C LEU A 189 17.18 -14.30 5.10
N PHE A 190 17.65 -13.20 5.68
CA PHE A 190 18.46 -12.24 4.94
C PHE A 190 19.90 -12.76 4.82
N ASN A 191 20.37 -12.96 3.58
CA ASN A 191 21.72 -13.46 3.30
C ASN A 191 22.59 -12.45 2.53
N GLY A 192 22.14 -11.19 2.42
CA GLY A 192 22.74 -10.16 1.58
C GLY A 192 21.74 -9.53 0.61
N TRP A 193 22.10 -8.36 0.10
CA TRP A 193 21.38 -7.67 -0.97
C TRP A 193 21.68 -8.33 -2.32
#